data_AF-A0A507R0L6-F1
#
_entry.id   AF-A0A507R0L6-F1
#
_cell.length_a   1.000
_cell.length_b   1.000
_cell.length_c   1.000
_cell.angle_alpha   90.00
_cell.angle_beta   90.00
_cell.angle_gamma   90.00
#
_symmetry.space_group_name_H-M   'P 1'
#
loop_
_entity.id
_entity.type
_entity.pdbx_description
1 polymer ?
#
loop_
_entity_poly.entity_id
_entity_poly.type
_entity_poly.pdbx_seq_one_letter_code
_entity_poly.pdbx_strand_id
1 'polypeptide(L)'
;MNALSNCGEDASRHPNPELAALGQVHRPKSSPTPVQVNNSLVATHTVKMAKSKNASQHHANRKNLRNGIKKPKTHRYPSLKGVDPKFRRNHRHALHGTAKALRERKEGKREVA
;
A
#
# COMPACT_ATOMS: atom_id res chain seq x y z
N MET A 1 -27.11 -25.60 39.78
CA MET A 1 -27.66 -24.23 39.83
C MET A 1 -26.74 -23.36 39.00
N ASN A 2 -27.08 -23.17 37.72
CA ASN A 2 -27.65 -21.94 37.16
C ASN A 2 -26.50 -21.02 36.71
N ALA A 3 -26.36 -20.52 35.49
CA ALA A 3 -27.04 -20.68 34.20
C ALA A 3 -26.04 -20.11 33.15
N LEU A 4 -25.89 -20.76 32.00
CA LEU A 4 -26.18 -20.22 30.65
C LEU A 4 -25.56 -18.86 30.25
N SER A 5 -24.99 -18.90 29.03
CA SER A 5 -24.80 -17.83 28.04
C SER A 5 -23.80 -16.72 28.40
N ASN A 6 -22.84 -16.34 27.56
CA ASN A 6 -22.90 -16.05 26.12
C ASN A 6 -21.57 -16.52 25.47
N CYS A 7 -21.55 -17.23 24.34
CA CYS A 7 -21.83 -16.76 22.98
C CYS A 7 -21.15 -15.42 22.67
N GLY A 8 -20.26 -15.45 21.68
CA GLY A 8 -19.25 -14.42 21.46
C GLY A 8 -19.77 -13.09 20.99
N GLU A 9 -18.87 -12.12 21.00
CA GLU A 9 -18.94 -10.95 20.14
C GLU A 9 -17.52 -10.48 19.89
N ASP A 10 -17.10 -10.65 18.65
CA ASP A 10 -15.92 -10.04 18.04
C ASP A 10 -15.89 -8.55 18.37
N ALA A 11 -14.96 -8.15 19.24
CA ALA A 11 -14.69 -6.75 19.51
C ALA A 11 -14.19 -6.08 18.22
N SER A 12 -15.12 -5.39 17.56
CA SER A 12 -14.91 -4.20 16.75
C SER A 12 -13.78 -4.28 15.72
N ARG A 13 -14.05 -5.08 14.69
CA ARG A 13 -13.74 -4.73 13.31
C ARG A 13 -14.37 -3.36 13.04
N HIS A 14 -13.61 -2.28 13.17
CA HIS A 14 -14.08 -0.98 12.68
C HIS A 14 -14.44 -1.14 11.19
N PRO A 15 -15.68 -0.87 10.77
CA PRO A 15 -15.98 -0.80 9.35
C PRO A 15 -15.20 0.40 8.82
N ASN A 16 -14.19 0.15 7.99
CA ASN A 16 -13.63 1.20 7.16
C ASN A 16 -14.74 1.68 6.22
N PRO A 17 -15.23 2.94 6.31
CA PRO A 17 -16.30 3.42 5.45
C PRO A 17 -15.84 3.72 4.01
N GLU A 18 -14.59 3.41 3.63
CA GLU A 18 -14.02 3.83 2.34
C GLU A 18 -14.28 2.85 1.16
N LEU A 19 -15.13 1.83 1.32
CA LEU A 19 -15.44 0.85 0.26
C LEU A 19 -16.93 0.75 -0.12
N ALA A 20 -17.63 1.88 -0.13
CA ALA A 20 -19.00 1.96 -0.65
C ALA A 20 -19.20 3.20 -1.54
N ALA A 21 -18.62 3.22 -2.74
CA ALA A 21 -19.08 4.08 -3.85
C ALA A 21 -18.41 3.72 -5.19
N LEU A 22 -18.81 2.60 -5.80
CA LEU A 22 -18.74 2.49 -7.26
C LEU A 22 -19.93 3.27 -7.83
N GLY A 23 -19.63 4.27 -8.67
CA GLY A 23 -20.60 4.85 -9.60
C GLY A 23 -21.38 6.05 -9.09
N GLN A 24 -20.80 7.24 -9.26
CA GLN A 24 -21.47 8.41 -9.85
C GLN A 24 -20.45 9.52 -10.05
N VAL A 25 -19.99 9.65 -11.30
CA VAL A 25 -19.21 10.80 -11.75
C VAL A 25 -20.14 12.00 -11.71
N HIS A 26 -20.10 12.77 -10.63
CA HIS A 26 -20.77 14.07 -10.59
C HIS A 26 -20.07 15.00 -11.59
N ARG A 27 -20.74 15.20 -12.72
CA ARG A 27 -20.38 16.18 -13.75
C ARG A 27 -20.46 17.58 -13.09
N PRO A 28 -19.37 18.37 -13.04
CA PRO A 28 -19.47 19.72 -12.50
C PRO A 28 -20.42 20.55 -13.37
N LYS A 29 -21.43 21.13 -12.72
CA LYS A 29 -22.39 22.06 -13.31
C LYS A 29 -21.66 23.28 -13.87
N SER A 30 -22.16 23.74 -15.00
CA SER A 30 -21.90 24.99 -15.72
C SER A 30 -21.44 26.19 -14.88
N SER A 31 -20.25 26.69 -15.24
CA SER A 31 -19.80 28.09 -15.37
C SER A 31 -20.29 29.19 -14.39
N PRO A 32 -19.36 29.92 -13.74
CA PRO A 32 -19.48 31.37 -13.58
C PRO A 32 -18.86 32.08 -14.79
N THR A 33 -19.65 32.95 -15.42
CA THR A 33 -19.22 33.86 -16.49
C THR A 33 -18.12 34.79 -16.00
N PRO A 34 -16.98 34.94 -16.72
CA PRO A 34 -16.07 36.04 -16.45
C PRO A 34 -16.73 37.34 -16.92
N VAL A 35 -16.92 38.26 -15.99
CA VAL A 35 -17.32 39.65 -16.26
C VAL A 35 -16.27 40.24 -17.21
N GLN A 36 -16.69 40.68 -18.39
CA GLN A 36 -15.80 41.27 -19.38
C GLN A 36 -15.36 42.65 -18.90
N VAL A 37 -14.07 42.79 -18.60
CA VAL A 37 -13.42 44.11 -18.50
C VAL A 37 -12.78 44.36 -19.86
N ASN A 38 -13.47 45.13 -20.68
CA ASN A 38 -13.03 45.53 -22.00
C ASN A 38 -11.87 46.52 -21.83
N ASN A 39 -10.64 46.04 -22.06
CA ASN A 39 -9.50 46.92 -22.32
C ASN A 39 -8.90 46.59 -23.68
N SER A 40 -9.22 47.48 -24.63
CA SER A 40 -8.41 47.97 -25.75
C SER A 40 -7.60 46.97 -26.57
N LEU A 41 -7.91 46.94 -27.87
CA LEU A 41 -7.09 46.40 -28.95
C LEU A 41 -5.59 46.65 -28.76
N VAL A 42 -4.76 45.61 -28.92
CA VAL A 42 -3.54 45.65 -29.74
C VAL A 42 -3.10 44.25 -30.17
N ALA A 43 -2.93 44.09 -31.48
CA ALA A 43 -2.21 43.03 -32.20
C ALA A 43 -2.65 41.56 -32.01
N THR A 44 -3.41 41.04 -32.97
CA THR A 44 -3.39 39.61 -33.32
C THR A 44 -2.03 39.25 -33.89
N HIS A 45 -1.02 39.10 -33.04
CA HIS A 45 0.19 38.36 -33.40
C HIS A 45 -0.25 36.93 -33.69
N THR A 46 -0.26 36.52 -34.95
CA THR A 46 -0.20 35.11 -35.30
C THR A 46 1.18 34.63 -34.87
N VAL A 47 1.32 34.31 -33.58
CA VAL A 47 2.55 33.75 -33.03
C VAL A 47 2.72 32.39 -33.72
N LYS A 48 3.49 32.37 -34.81
CA LYS A 48 4.01 31.15 -35.43
C LYS A 48 4.63 30.38 -34.29
N MET A 49 3.98 29.29 -33.86
CA MET A 49 4.42 28.48 -32.73
C MET A 49 5.86 28.07 -32.99
N ALA A 50 6.79 28.74 -32.32
CA ALA A 50 8.20 28.43 -32.43
C ALA A 50 8.41 27.06 -31.78
N LYS A 51 9.07 26.16 -32.51
CA LYS A 51 9.20 24.77 -32.08
C LYS A 51 9.99 24.70 -30.77
N SER A 52 9.39 24.12 -29.73
CA SER A 52 10.04 23.88 -28.44
C SER A 52 10.70 22.49 -28.38
N LYS A 53 11.59 22.27 -27.40
CA LYS A 53 12.18 20.95 -27.18
C LYS A 53 11.13 20.01 -26.58
N ASN A 54 10.94 18.85 -27.19
CA ASN A 54 9.89 17.89 -26.80
C ASN A 54 10.22 17.10 -25.51
N ALA A 55 11.51 16.86 -25.20
CA ALA A 55 11.93 16.09 -24.03
C ALA A 55 13.39 16.37 -23.63
N SER A 56 13.73 16.21 -22.35
CA SER A 56 15.12 16.29 -21.84
C SER A 56 15.30 15.46 -20.57
N GLN A 57 16.41 14.73 -20.46
CA GLN A 57 16.83 14.03 -19.24
C GLN A 57 18.05 14.68 -18.56
N HIS A 58 18.48 15.86 -19.05
CA HIS A 58 19.73 16.52 -18.64
C HIS A 58 19.88 16.67 -17.12
N HIS A 59 18.79 17.01 -16.41
CA HIS A 59 18.83 17.19 -14.97
C HIS A 59 18.41 15.95 -14.16
N ALA A 60 17.92 14.87 -14.80
CA ALA A 60 17.38 13.72 -14.09
C ALA A 60 18.41 13.08 -13.15
N ASN A 61 19.60 12.75 -13.68
CA ASN A 61 20.66 12.12 -12.89
C ASN A 61 21.12 12.99 -11.72
N ARG A 62 21.31 14.30 -11.95
CA ARG A 62 21.72 15.23 -10.90
C ARG A 62 20.67 15.32 -9.78
N LYS A 63 19.35 15.26 -10.09
CA LYS A 63 18.29 15.21 -9.07
C LYS A 63 18.31 13.90 -8.30
N ASN A 64 18.39 12.77 -9.00
CA ASN A 64 18.38 11.44 -8.39
C ASN A 64 19.57 11.22 -7.45
N LEU A 65 20.73 11.81 -7.80
CA LEU A 65 21.94 11.70 -7.00
C LEU A 65 22.04 12.70 -5.85
N ARG A 66 21.18 13.74 -5.77
CA ARG A 66 21.19 14.70 -4.64
C ARG A 66 21.03 14.00 -3.29
N ASN A 67 20.14 13.02 -3.21
CA ASN A 67 19.91 12.22 -2.01
C ASN A 67 20.68 10.87 -2.05
N GLY A 68 21.36 10.61 -3.17
CA GLY A 68 22.01 9.35 -3.50
C GLY A 68 21.02 8.24 -3.88
N ILE A 69 21.40 7.42 -4.86
CA ILE A 69 20.67 6.19 -5.18
C ILE A 69 21.03 5.15 -4.11
N LYS A 70 20.13 4.92 -3.16
CA LYS A 70 20.34 3.95 -2.07
C LYS A 70 20.16 2.53 -2.59
N LYS A 71 21.04 1.63 -2.13
CA LYS A 71 20.88 0.19 -2.36
C LYS A 71 19.63 -0.30 -1.60
N PRO A 72 18.92 -1.33 -2.09
CA PRO A 72 17.80 -1.91 -1.36
C PRO A 72 18.28 -2.42 0.00
N LYS A 73 17.47 -2.21 1.04
CA LYS A 73 17.82 -2.64 2.39
C LYS A 73 17.78 -4.16 2.49
N THR A 74 18.89 -4.76 2.89
CA THR A 74 18.95 -6.19 3.22
C THR A 74 18.56 -6.38 4.69
N HIS A 75 17.79 -7.43 4.96
CA HIS A 75 17.40 -7.83 6.31
C HIS A 75 18.02 -9.21 6.60
N ARG A 76 18.33 -9.49 7.88
CA ARG A 76 18.91 -10.78 8.30
C ARG A 76 18.01 -11.96 7.90
N TYR A 77 16.69 -11.79 7.97
CA TYR A 77 15.71 -12.81 7.61
C TYR A 77 14.80 -12.29 6.48
N PRO A 78 14.80 -12.93 5.29
CA PRO A 78 13.92 -12.54 4.19
C PRO A 78 12.48 -13.05 4.40
N SER A 79 11.53 -12.48 3.68
CA SER A 79 10.15 -12.98 3.68
C SER A 79 10.04 -14.30 2.90
N LEU A 80 9.21 -15.22 3.35
CA LEU A 80 8.91 -16.46 2.62
C LEU A 80 7.80 -16.28 1.55
N LYS A 81 7.45 -15.05 1.16
CA LYS A 81 6.39 -14.79 0.16
C LYS A 81 6.85 -15.31 -1.21
N GLY A 82 5.99 -16.06 -1.90
CA GLY A 82 6.31 -16.69 -3.20
C GLY A 82 6.97 -18.07 -3.10
N VAL A 83 7.28 -18.57 -1.89
CA VAL A 83 7.73 -19.95 -1.69
C VAL A 83 6.56 -20.93 -1.88
N ASP A 84 6.84 -22.12 -2.42
CA ASP A 84 5.86 -23.17 -2.70
C ASP A 84 4.88 -23.38 -1.52
N PRO A 85 3.56 -23.30 -1.78
CA PRO A 85 2.55 -23.54 -0.75
C PRO A 85 2.66 -24.90 -0.06
N LYS A 86 3.12 -25.97 -0.74
CA LYS A 86 3.26 -27.29 -0.11
C LYS A 86 4.41 -27.30 0.90
N PHE A 87 5.57 -26.77 0.52
CA PHE A 87 6.68 -26.55 1.44
C PHE A 87 6.28 -25.67 2.64
N ARG A 88 5.60 -24.55 2.38
CA ARG A 88 5.14 -23.63 3.43
C ARG A 88 4.17 -24.29 4.41
N ARG A 89 3.25 -25.13 3.92
CA ARG A 89 2.32 -25.88 4.78
C ARG A 89 3.09 -26.81 5.71
N ASN A 90 3.99 -27.63 5.16
CA ASN A 90 4.81 -28.55 5.96
C ASN A 90 5.71 -27.81 6.97
N HIS A 91 6.41 -26.76 6.54
CA HIS A 91 7.29 -25.98 7.41
C HIS A 91 6.54 -25.42 8.63
N ARG A 92 5.31 -24.92 8.46
CA ARG A 92 4.48 -24.50 9.60
C ARG A 92 4.22 -25.66 10.57
N HIS A 93 3.81 -26.81 10.07
CA HIS A 93 3.53 -27.98 10.94
C HIS A 93 4.78 -28.44 11.69
N ALA A 94 5.95 -28.45 11.05
CA ALA A 94 7.22 -28.78 11.68
C ALA A 94 7.56 -27.81 12.84
N LEU A 95 7.48 -26.49 12.60
CA LEU A 95 7.74 -25.48 13.63
C LEU A 95 6.75 -25.56 14.80
N HIS A 96 5.46 -25.79 14.51
CA HIS A 96 4.46 -25.96 15.57
C HIS A 96 4.72 -27.23 16.39
N GLY A 97 5.12 -28.33 15.74
CA GLY A 97 5.46 -29.59 16.40
C GLY A 97 6.66 -29.46 17.33
N THR A 98 7.74 -28.80 16.89
CA THR A 98 8.94 -28.58 17.72
C THR A 98 8.62 -27.66 18.91
N ALA A 99 7.87 -26.58 18.70
CA ALA A 99 7.45 -25.69 19.77
C ALA A 99 6.60 -26.43 20.83
N LYS A 100 5.69 -27.30 20.40
CA LYS A 100 4.88 -28.14 21.32
C LYS A 100 5.76 -29.10 22.12
N ALA A 101 6.66 -29.83 21.47
CA ALA A 101 7.55 -30.78 22.13
C ALA A 101 8.47 -30.11 23.16
N LEU A 102 9.04 -28.94 22.82
CA LEU A 102 9.86 -28.16 23.73
C LEU A 102 9.09 -27.69 24.97
N ARG A 103 7.83 -27.29 24.78
CA ARG A 103 6.94 -26.90 25.88
C ARG A 103 6.63 -28.07 26.80
N GLU A 104 6.28 -29.23 26.25
CA GLU A 104 5.99 -30.44 27.05
C GLU A 104 7.22 -30.93 27.82
N ARG A 105 8.42 -30.85 27.22
CA ARG A 105 9.69 -31.11 27.91
C ARG A 105 9.92 -30.14 29.06
N LYS A 106 9.65 -28.85 28.86
CA LYS A 106 9.77 -27.84 29.92
C LYS A 106 8.76 -28.07 31.06
N GLU A 107 7.56 -28.52 30.72
CA GLU A 107 6.50 -28.87 31.67
C GLU A 107 6.72 -30.24 32.34
N GLY A 108 7.79 -30.96 32.00
CA GLY A 108 8.12 -32.28 32.57
C GLY A 108 7.20 -33.42 32.12
N LYS A 109 6.30 -33.18 31.16
CA LYS A 109 5.32 -34.16 30.65
C LYS A 109 5.91 -35.13 29.63
N ARG A 110 7.20 -34.99 29.31
CA ARG A 110 7.89 -35.75 28.29
C ARG A 110 9.28 -36.11 28.79
N GLU A 111 9.49 -37.41 29.02
CA GLU A 111 10.77 -37.99 29.41
C GLU A 111 11.82 -37.72 28.31
N VAL A 112 13.04 -37.36 28.74
CA VAL A 112 14.17 -37.22 27.84
C VAL A 112 14.73 -38.63 27.62
N ALA A 113 14.63 -39.12 26.38
CA ALA A 113 15.29 -40.36 25.96
C ALA A 113 16.81 -40.18 25.91
#